data_AF-A0A815ZRY0-F1
#
_entry.id   AF-A0A815ZRY0-F1
#
_cell.length_a   1.000
_cell.length_b   1.000
_cell.length_c   1.000
_cell.angle_alpha   90.00
_cell.angle_beta   90.00
_cell.angle_gamma   90.00
#
_symmetry.space_group_name_H-M   'P 1'
#
loop_
_entity.id
_entity.type
_entity.pdbx_description
1 polymer ?
#
loop_
_entity_poly.entity_id
_entity_poly.type
_entity_poly.pdbx_seq_one_letter_code
_entity_poly.pdbx_strand_id
1 'polypeptide(L)'
;MNFVRVSGKIGLTSLWISLASYFLSFILYIISFSLPDWIVYTAVPVKVGIWRLCDVQVIGYDRCADWSARTYPSNATNTAFMGPPDFVRTSQSLEVVALVFYIIAGILLLIGLCQRSMGILFFASSMSMLITVIFASATVGLFAGQGKTTYLGYLSFAWWMALIALIISLVSVIFLLVLSFYILPLPMVNENKMIDPNSKMYYTSPPYSTNLYSPHDVNTDYMH
;
A
#
# COMPACT_ATOMS: atom_id res chain seq x y z
N MET A 1 -16.87 23.22 -18.97
CA MET A 1 -15.78 22.36 -18.46
C MET A 1 -14.87 23.20 -17.54
N ASN A 2 -15.14 23.25 -16.23
CA ASN A 2 -14.36 24.05 -15.26
C ASN A 2 -13.90 23.25 -14.03
N PHE A 3 -13.94 21.91 -14.08
CA PHE A 3 -13.59 21.06 -12.94
C PHE A 3 -12.09 20.72 -12.82
N VAL A 4 -11.27 21.05 -13.82
CA VAL A 4 -9.87 20.60 -13.88
C VAL A 4 -8.91 21.47 -13.07
N ARG A 5 -9.23 22.75 -12.79
CA ARG A 5 -8.29 23.68 -12.13
C ARG A 5 -8.44 23.81 -10.61
N VAL A 6 -9.62 23.55 -10.06
CA VAL A 6 -9.86 23.55 -8.59
C VAL A 6 -9.33 22.25 -7.96
N SER A 7 -9.21 21.18 -8.75
CA SER A 7 -8.74 19.85 -8.34
C SER A 7 -7.25 19.78 -7.97
N GLY A 8 -6.40 20.66 -8.52
CA GLY A 8 -4.95 20.58 -8.33
C GLY A 8 -4.48 20.79 -6.89
N LYS A 9 -5.06 21.76 -6.17
CA LYS A 9 -4.66 22.04 -4.77
C LYS A 9 -5.20 20.98 -3.80
N ILE A 10 -6.45 20.56 -3.97
CA ILE A 10 -7.12 19.59 -3.09
C ILE A 10 -6.49 18.20 -3.25
N GLY A 11 -6.22 17.78 -4.50
CA GLY A 11 -5.53 16.52 -4.78
C GLY A 11 -4.12 16.48 -4.20
N LEU A 12 -3.37 17.58 -4.32
CA LEU A 12 -2.02 17.68 -3.75
C LEU A 12 -2.05 17.59 -2.22
N THR A 13 -2.93 18.35 -1.55
CA THR A 13 -3.05 18.29 -0.08
C THR A 13 -3.48 16.92 0.41
N SER A 14 -4.43 16.27 -0.29
CA SER A 14 -4.87 14.91 0.06
C SER A 14 -3.74 13.90 -0.09
N LEU A 15 -2.90 14.04 -1.13
CA LEU A 15 -1.75 13.18 -1.35
C LEU A 15 -0.71 13.31 -0.23
N TRP A 16 -0.38 14.53 0.18
CA TRP A 16 0.56 14.76 1.29
C TRP A 16 0.03 14.22 2.62
N ILE A 17 -1.28 14.35 2.89
CA ILE A 17 -1.91 13.78 4.07
C ILE A 17 -1.84 12.25 4.04
N SER A 18 -2.11 11.62 2.89
CA SER A 18 -1.98 10.17 2.70
C SER A 18 -0.53 9.70 2.90
N LEU A 19 0.45 10.47 2.40
CA LEU A 19 1.87 10.15 2.56
C LEU A 19 2.31 10.27 4.04
N ALA A 20 1.93 11.36 4.70
CA ALA A 20 2.26 11.57 6.11
C ALA A 20 1.62 10.51 7.02
N SER A 21 0.35 10.17 6.76
CA SER A 21 -0.35 9.10 7.49
C SER A 21 0.23 7.72 7.23
N TYR A 22 0.67 7.43 5.99
CA TYR A 22 1.41 6.21 5.66
C TYR A 22 2.67 6.05 6.52
N PHE A 23 3.52 7.09 6.57
CA PHE A 23 4.77 7.07 7.32
C PHE A 23 4.53 7.01 8.83
N LEU A 24 3.56 7.79 9.33
CA LEU A 24 3.20 7.77 10.74
C LEU A 24 2.74 6.37 11.16
N SER A 25 1.84 5.77 10.38
CA SER A 25 1.39 4.41 10.61
C SER A 25 2.54 3.40 10.58
N PHE A 26 3.44 3.52 9.59
CA PHE A 26 4.58 2.61 9.46
C PHE A 26 5.47 2.66 10.69
N ILE A 27 5.81 3.86 11.15
CA ILE A 27 6.66 4.06 12.33
C ILE A 27 5.98 3.48 13.57
N LEU A 28 4.69 3.76 13.79
CA LEU A 28 3.93 3.22 14.92
C LEU A 28 3.85 1.69 14.87
N TYR A 29 3.64 1.13 13.69
CA TYR A 29 3.61 -0.31 13.46
C TYR A 29 4.96 -0.97 13.78
N ILE A 30 6.07 -0.43 13.29
CA ILE A 30 7.43 -0.95 13.58
C ILE A 30 7.76 -0.83 15.07
N ILE A 31 7.40 0.29 15.73
CA ILE A 31 7.61 0.47 17.17
C ILE A 31 6.84 -0.60 17.94
N SER A 32 5.53 -0.71 17.69
CA SER A 32 4.67 -1.69 18.33
C SER A 32 5.20 -3.12 18.17
N PHE A 33 5.58 -3.47 16.95
CA PHE A 33 6.11 -4.78 16.60
C PHE A 33 7.42 -5.12 17.33
N SER A 34 8.27 -4.12 17.56
CA SER A 34 9.56 -4.30 18.22
C SER A 34 9.42 -4.41 19.74
N LEU A 35 8.32 -3.93 20.30
CA LEU A 35 8.11 -3.88 21.74
C LEU A 35 7.70 -5.25 22.34
N PRO A 36 8.20 -5.61 23.53
CA PRO A 36 7.92 -6.89 24.19
C PRO A 36 6.60 -6.91 24.99
N ASP A 37 5.85 -5.80 25.06
CA ASP A 37 4.71 -5.63 25.97
C ASP A 37 3.37 -5.63 25.22
N TRP A 38 3.08 -6.71 24.49
CA TRP A 38 1.77 -6.89 23.85
C TRP A 38 0.74 -7.40 24.85
N ILE A 39 1.10 -8.44 25.61
CA ILE A 39 0.32 -8.97 26.73
C ILE A 39 1.18 -8.91 27.99
N VAL A 40 0.58 -8.51 29.11
CA VAL A 40 1.21 -8.60 30.43
C VAL A 40 0.40 -9.56 31.27
N TYR A 41 1.04 -10.62 31.73
CA TYR A 41 0.45 -11.55 32.70
C TYR A 41 0.77 -11.06 34.11
N THR A 42 -0.25 -10.99 34.99
CA THR A 42 -0.03 -10.55 36.38
C THR A 42 0.16 -11.70 37.35
N ALA A 43 -0.32 -12.90 37.01
CA ALA A 43 -0.14 -14.11 37.82
C ALA A 43 1.31 -14.63 37.78
N VAL A 44 1.95 -14.51 36.62
CA VAL A 44 3.39 -14.71 36.42
C VAL A 44 3.86 -13.42 35.77
N PRO A 45 4.69 -12.59 36.43
CA PRO A 45 4.97 -11.22 36.01
C PRO A 45 5.84 -11.22 34.75
N VAL A 46 5.21 -11.47 33.59
CA VAL A 46 5.85 -11.68 32.29
C VAL A 46 5.18 -10.80 31.26
N LYS A 47 6.00 -10.10 30.49
CA LYS A 47 5.61 -9.38 29.28
C LYS A 47 5.83 -10.29 28.09
N VAL A 48 4.78 -10.53 27.32
CA VAL A 48 4.82 -11.33 26.10
C VAL A 48 4.67 -10.42 24.91
N GLY A 49 5.68 -10.42 24.04
CA GLY A 49 5.66 -9.78 22.74
C GLY A 49 5.76 -10.81 21.61
N ILE A 50 5.75 -10.31 20.37
CA ILE A 50 5.82 -11.15 19.17
C ILE A 50 7.18 -11.86 19.07
N TRP A 51 8.27 -11.15 19.34
CA TRP A 51 9.64 -11.67 19.11
C TRP A 51 10.31 -12.21 20.36
N ARG A 52 9.94 -11.67 21.52
CA ARG A 52 10.59 -11.91 22.79
C ARG A 52 9.59 -11.89 23.93
N LEU A 53 9.99 -12.55 25.00
CA LEU A 53 9.32 -12.50 26.29
C LEU A 53 10.27 -11.87 27.32
N CYS A 54 9.73 -11.15 28.30
CA CYS A 54 10.52 -10.55 29.36
C CYS A 54 9.90 -10.83 30.74
N ASP A 55 10.70 -11.35 31.66
CA ASP A 55 10.36 -11.44 33.08
C ASP A 55 10.48 -10.05 33.72
N VAL A 56 9.42 -9.63 34.40
CA VAL A 56 9.35 -8.39 35.18
C VAL A 56 9.90 -8.67 36.57
N GLN A 57 11.05 -8.08 36.88
CA GLN A 57 11.68 -8.26 38.20
C GLN A 57 11.24 -7.15 39.15
N VAL A 58 10.88 -7.53 40.38
CA VAL A 58 10.47 -6.58 41.44
C VAL A 58 11.66 -5.67 41.84
N ILE A 59 12.88 -6.17 41.70
CA ILE A 59 14.14 -5.45 42.00
C ILE A 59 15.16 -5.81 40.91
N GLY A 60 15.35 -4.94 39.91
CA GLY A 60 16.33 -5.15 38.84
C GLY A 60 15.84 -4.72 37.46
N TYR A 61 16.64 -5.03 36.44
CA TYR A 61 16.26 -4.85 35.02
C TYR A 61 15.42 -6.03 34.53
N ASP A 62 14.44 -5.75 33.67
CA ASP A 62 13.67 -6.80 32.98
C ASP A 62 14.62 -7.74 32.22
N ARG A 63 14.50 -9.05 32.46
CA ARG A 63 15.27 -10.04 31.70
C ARG A 63 14.48 -10.43 30.48
N CYS A 64 15.01 -10.22 29.29
CA CYS A 64 14.34 -10.59 28.05
C CYS A 64 15.06 -11.77 27.37
N ALA A 65 14.30 -12.64 26.73
CA ALA A 65 14.85 -13.58 25.75
C ALA A 65 13.95 -13.69 24.53
N ASP A 66 14.59 -14.00 23.42
CA ASP A 66 13.90 -14.34 22.19
C ASP A 66 13.28 -15.73 22.31
N TRP A 67 12.18 -15.93 21.58
CA TRP A 67 11.49 -17.23 21.49
C TRP A 67 12.35 -18.35 20.88
N SER A 68 13.49 -18.01 20.29
CA SER A 68 14.48 -18.95 19.76
C SER A 68 15.36 -19.58 20.85
N ALA A 69 15.38 -19.03 22.07
CA ALA A 69 16.11 -19.59 23.18
C ALA A 69 15.48 -20.94 23.59
N ARG A 70 16.27 -22.02 23.50
CA ARG A 70 15.81 -23.41 23.71
C ARG A 70 15.32 -23.66 25.15
N THR A 71 15.74 -22.82 26.09
CA THR A 71 15.33 -22.83 27.50
C THR A 71 15.36 -21.41 28.04
N TYR A 72 14.26 -20.96 28.66
CA TYR A 72 14.22 -19.73 29.44
C TYR A 72 14.26 -20.07 30.92
N PRO A 73 15.35 -19.79 31.65
CA PRO A 73 15.40 -20.01 33.09
C PRO A 73 14.61 -18.90 33.79
N SER A 74 13.33 -19.15 34.07
CA SER A 74 12.55 -18.27 34.94
C SER A 74 12.92 -18.56 36.39
N ASN A 75 13.20 -17.52 37.18
CA ASN A 75 13.40 -17.66 38.63
C ASN A 75 12.08 -17.91 39.37
N ALA A 76 10.94 -17.66 38.73
CA ALA A 76 9.61 -17.68 39.36
C ALA A 76 9.02 -19.09 39.47
N THR A 77 9.36 -19.99 38.56
CA THR A 77 8.96 -21.40 38.58
C THR A 77 9.95 -22.23 37.77
N ASN A 78 10.29 -23.44 38.22
CA ASN A 78 11.06 -24.45 37.47
C ASN A 78 10.32 -24.96 36.20
N THR A 79 9.55 -24.10 35.54
CA THR A 79 8.85 -24.36 34.29
C THR A 79 9.66 -23.72 33.17
N ALA A 80 10.45 -24.53 32.48
CA ALA A 80 11.01 -24.12 31.20
C ALA A 80 9.86 -23.93 30.21
N PHE A 81 9.66 -22.71 29.71
CA PHE A 81 8.82 -22.50 28.54
C PHE A 81 9.49 -23.18 27.34
N MET A 82 8.85 -24.22 26.79
CA MET A 82 9.32 -24.88 25.57
C MET A 82 8.80 -24.11 24.33
N GLY A 83 9.57 -23.12 23.89
CA GLY A 83 9.33 -22.39 22.64
C GLY A 83 8.12 -21.44 22.67
N PRO A 84 7.87 -20.71 21.55
CA PRO A 84 6.74 -19.81 21.45
C PRO A 84 5.43 -20.59 21.42
N PRO A 85 4.39 -20.12 22.13
CA PRO A 85 3.06 -20.68 21.98
C PRO A 85 2.57 -20.49 20.53
N ASP A 86 1.68 -21.37 20.08
CA ASP A 86 1.28 -21.43 18.66
C ASP A 86 0.75 -20.09 18.13
N PHE A 87 -0.01 -19.34 18.93
CA PHE A 87 -0.52 -18.02 18.54
C PHE A 87 0.59 -17.01 18.27
N VAL A 88 1.70 -17.05 19.01
CA VAL A 88 2.87 -16.19 18.78
C VAL A 88 3.56 -16.59 17.49
N ARG A 89 3.72 -17.90 17.25
CA ARG A 89 4.33 -18.40 16.00
C ARG A 89 3.51 -18.03 14.77
N THR A 90 2.19 -18.17 14.84
CA THR A 90 1.27 -17.73 13.78
C THR A 90 1.32 -16.22 13.60
N SER A 91 1.39 -15.45 14.70
CA SER A 91 1.52 -14.00 14.62
C SER A 91 2.83 -13.58 13.94
N GLN A 92 3.95 -14.20 14.28
CA GLN A 92 5.24 -13.92 13.64
C GLN A 92 5.19 -14.11 12.11
N SER A 93 4.57 -15.19 11.63
CA SER A 93 4.47 -15.43 10.19
C SER A 93 3.54 -14.43 9.50
N LEU A 94 2.40 -14.10 10.10
CA LEU A 94 1.46 -13.10 9.57
C LEU A 94 2.12 -11.71 9.49
N GLU A 95 2.88 -11.32 10.52
CA GLU A 95 3.54 -10.02 10.58
C GLU A 95 4.69 -9.90 9.57
N VAL A 96 5.46 -10.97 9.35
CA VAL A 96 6.51 -10.96 8.31
C VAL A 96 5.88 -10.73 6.94
N VAL A 97 4.78 -11.40 6.64
CA VAL A 97 4.04 -11.19 5.38
C VAL A 97 3.48 -9.77 5.31
N ALA A 98 2.86 -9.28 6.39
CA ALA A 98 2.32 -7.93 6.48
C ALA A 98 3.39 -6.86 6.21
N LEU A 99 4.57 -7.00 6.81
CA LEU A 99 5.72 -6.10 6.65
C LEU A 99 6.21 -6.06 5.20
N VAL A 100 6.31 -7.22 4.53
CA VAL A 100 6.69 -7.30 3.11
C VAL A 100 5.72 -6.50 2.24
N PHE A 101 4.41 -6.70 2.42
CA PHE A 101 3.41 -5.91 1.69
C PHE A 101 3.43 -4.42 2.05
N TYR A 102 3.77 -4.08 3.30
CA TYR A 102 3.90 -2.68 3.73
C TYR A 102 5.04 -1.99 2.95
N ILE A 103 6.19 -2.66 2.85
CA ILE A 103 7.37 -2.16 2.11
C ILE A 103 7.05 -2.04 0.61
N ILE A 104 6.42 -3.06 0.03
CA ILE A 104 5.99 -3.03 -1.38
C ILE A 104 5.05 -1.84 -1.62
N ALA A 105 4.07 -1.63 -0.75
CA ALA A 105 3.15 -0.51 -0.86
C ALA A 105 3.88 0.85 -0.83
N GLY A 106 4.89 1.00 0.03
CA GLY A 106 5.71 2.20 0.12
C GLY A 106 6.55 2.45 -1.12
N ILE A 107 7.19 1.40 -1.65
CA ILE A 107 7.96 1.48 -2.90
C ILE A 107 7.04 1.90 -4.05
N LEU A 108 5.87 1.26 -4.20
CA LEU A 108 4.89 1.61 -5.24
C LEU A 108 4.41 3.06 -5.10
N LEU A 109 4.21 3.53 -3.88
CA LEU A 109 3.79 4.90 -3.60
C LEU A 109 4.89 5.89 -4.01
N LEU A 110 6.15 5.64 -3.65
CA LEU A 110 7.29 6.48 -4.02
C LEU A 110 7.52 6.50 -5.54
N ILE A 111 7.44 5.36 -6.22
CA ILE A 111 7.53 5.29 -7.68
C ILE A 111 6.37 6.06 -8.32
N GLY A 112 5.17 5.95 -7.74
CA GLY A 112 3.98 6.68 -8.16
C GLY A 112 4.16 8.20 -8.17
N LEU A 113 4.96 8.75 -7.25
CA LEU A 113 5.27 10.19 -7.21
C LEU A 113 6.17 10.63 -8.38
N CYS A 114 6.98 9.72 -8.93
CA CYS A 114 7.96 10.03 -9.97
C CYS A 114 7.45 9.73 -11.40
N GLN A 115 6.44 8.88 -11.57
CA GLN A 115 5.97 8.43 -12.87
C GLN A 115 4.74 9.18 -13.39
N ARG A 116 4.58 9.19 -14.73
CA ARG A 116 3.44 9.82 -15.42
C ARG A 116 2.12 9.04 -15.23
N SER A 117 2.19 7.76 -14.85
CA SER A 117 1.06 6.85 -14.62
C SER A 117 0.71 6.70 -13.13
N MET A 118 0.49 7.84 -12.46
CA MET A 118 0.32 7.90 -11.00
C MET A 118 -0.87 7.07 -10.47
N GLY A 119 -1.99 7.04 -11.20
CA GLY A 119 -3.24 6.42 -10.73
C GLY A 119 -3.15 4.91 -10.49
N ILE A 120 -2.56 4.15 -11.42
CA ILE A 120 -2.45 2.69 -11.32
C ILE A 120 -1.51 2.29 -10.17
N LEU A 121 -0.43 3.04 -9.97
CA LEU A 121 0.52 2.78 -8.89
C LEU A 121 -0.07 3.10 -7.51
N PHE A 122 -0.87 4.16 -7.39
CA PHE A 122 -1.61 4.44 -6.15
C PHE A 122 -2.66 3.38 -5.85
N PHE A 123 -3.37 2.89 -6.89
CA PHE A 123 -4.29 1.77 -6.73
C PHE A 123 -3.56 0.50 -6.22
N ALA A 124 -2.46 0.11 -6.87
CA ALA A 124 -1.67 -1.05 -6.46
C ALA A 124 -1.07 -0.90 -5.05
N SER A 125 -0.60 0.30 -4.69
CA SER A 125 -0.12 0.62 -3.35
C SER A 125 -1.24 0.49 -2.32
N SER A 126 -2.44 1.03 -2.60
CA SER A 126 -3.60 0.93 -1.71
C SER A 126 -4.05 -0.51 -1.46
N MET A 127 -4.04 -1.36 -2.50
CA MET A 127 -4.36 -2.79 -2.37
C MET A 127 -3.31 -3.54 -1.58
N SER A 128 -2.03 -3.21 -1.78
CA SER A 128 -0.93 -3.80 -1.01
C SER A 128 -1.05 -3.44 0.48
N MET A 129 -1.36 -2.19 0.80
CA MET A 129 -1.65 -1.77 2.18
C MET A 129 -2.89 -2.44 2.77
N LEU A 130 -3.95 -2.63 1.98
CA LEU A 130 -5.16 -3.33 2.44
C LEU A 130 -4.83 -4.76 2.88
N ILE A 131 -4.01 -5.46 2.10
CA ILE A 131 -3.51 -6.80 2.45
C ILE A 131 -2.74 -6.76 3.77
N THR A 132 -1.85 -5.78 3.96
CA THR A 132 -1.15 -5.58 5.24
C THR A 132 -2.12 -5.38 6.40
N VAL A 133 -3.15 -4.53 6.24
CA VAL A 133 -4.15 -4.28 7.28
C VAL A 133 -4.87 -5.57 7.67
N ILE A 134 -5.21 -6.43 6.70
CA ILE A 134 -5.86 -7.72 6.97
C ILE A 134 -4.95 -8.61 7.82
N PHE A 135 -3.69 -8.80 7.41
CA PHE A 135 -2.76 -9.65 8.14
C PHE A 135 -2.43 -9.13 9.54
N ALA A 136 -2.15 -7.83 9.68
CA ALA A 136 -1.86 -7.22 10.98
C ALA A 136 -3.10 -7.20 11.89
N SER A 137 -4.32 -7.06 11.33
CA SER A 137 -5.55 -7.18 12.12
C SER A 137 -5.76 -8.59 12.67
N ALA A 138 -5.35 -9.63 11.92
CA ALA A 138 -5.40 -11.01 12.39
C ALA A 138 -4.44 -11.21 13.58
N THR A 139 -3.22 -10.67 13.53
CA THR A 139 -2.29 -10.69 14.66
C THR A 139 -2.85 -9.99 15.89
N VAL A 140 -3.37 -8.77 15.74
CA VAL A 140 -4.00 -8.01 16.83
C VAL A 140 -5.17 -8.81 17.43
N GLY A 141 -5.96 -9.48 16.58
CA GLY A 141 -7.05 -10.37 16.99
C GLY A 141 -6.59 -11.61 17.76
N LEU A 142 -5.50 -12.26 17.33
CA LEU A 142 -4.92 -13.42 18.02
C LEU A 142 -4.50 -13.06 19.45
N PHE A 143 -3.78 -11.94 19.61
CA PHE A 143 -3.37 -11.44 20.93
C PHE A 143 -4.57 -11.02 21.79
N ALA A 144 -5.59 -10.39 21.18
CA ALA A 144 -6.81 -10.03 21.91
C ALA A 144 -7.60 -11.24 22.41
N GLY A 145 -7.63 -12.33 21.62
CA GLY A 145 -8.26 -13.59 22.02
C GLY A 145 -7.55 -14.23 23.21
N GLN A 146 -6.22 -14.25 23.21
CA GLN A 146 -5.42 -14.81 24.31
C GLN A 146 -5.54 -13.97 25.59
N GLY A 147 -5.40 -12.65 25.48
CA GLY A 147 -5.50 -11.73 26.63
C GLY A 147 -6.85 -11.78 27.36
N LYS A 148 -7.92 -12.29 26.74
CA LYS A 148 -9.25 -12.45 27.36
C LYS A 148 -9.52 -13.82 27.96
N THR A 149 -8.80 -14.86 27.54
CA THR A 149 -9.18 -16.26 27.80
C THR A 149 -8.24 -16.99 28.76
N THR A 150 -7.00 -16.52 28.92
CA THR A 150 -6.00 -17.18 29.77
C THR A 150 -5.52 -16.23 30.87
N TYR A 151 -5.81 -16.60 32.12
CA TYR A 151 -5.17 -16.13 33.36
C TYR A 151 -4.79 -14.65 33.48
N LEU A 152 -5.57 -13.84 34.23
CA LEU A 152 -5.16 -12.53 34.79
C LEU A 152 -4.15 -11.74 33.93
N GLY A 153 -4.40 -11.65 32.62
CA GLY A 153 -3.55 -10.98 31.65
C GLY A 153 -4.28 -9.79 31.08
N TYR A 154 -3.56 -8.73 30.72
CA TYR A 154 -4.13 -7.57 30.06
C TYR A 154 -3.32 -7.14 28.84
N LEU A 155 -4.01 -6.53 27.88
CA LEU A 155 -3.40 -5.96 26.67
C LEU A 155 -2.68 -4.67 27.04
N SER A 156 -1.39 -4.59 26.71
CA SER A 156 -0.52 -3.48 27.08
C SER A 156 -0.28 -2.51 25.92
N PHE A 157 0.56 -1.51 26.15
CA PHE A 157 0.82 -0.37 25.28
C PHE A 157 1.16 -0.76 23.85
N ALA A 158 2.01 -1.76 23.62
CA ALA A 158 2.34 -2.20 22.27
C ALA A 158 1.08 -2.64 21.49
N TRP A 159 0.21 -3.45 22.09
CA TRP A 159 -1.02 -3.89 21.42
C TRP A 159 -1.93 -2.70 21.01
N TRP A 160 -2.08 -1.70 21.88
CA TRP A 160 -2.87 -0.50 21.55
C TRP A 160 -2.21 0.34 20.46
N MET A 161 -0.88 0.43 20.44
CA MET A 161 -0.12 1.12 19.40
C MET A 161 -0.30 0.44 18.03
N ALA A 162 -0.25 -0.90 17.97
CA ALA A 162 -0.58 -1.65 16.75
C ALA A 162 -2.01 -1.35 16.28
N LEU A 163 -2.98 -1.31 17.19
CA LEU A 163 -4.38 -1.00 16.85
C LEU A 163 -4.51 0.40 16.26
N ILE A 164 -3.87 1.41 16.86
CA ILE A 164 -3.87 2.78 16.35
C ILE A 164 -3.20 2.85 14.98
N ALA A 165 -2.06 2.18 14.79
CA ALA A 165 -1.39 2.09 13.50
C ALA A 165 -2.28 1.47 12.42
N LEU A 166 -3.06 0.43 12.77
CA LEU A 166 -4.02 -0.18 11.85
C LEU A 166 -5.14 0.77 11.45
N ILE A 167 -5.69 1.53 12.40
CA ILE A 167 -6.75 2.52 12.12
C ILE A 167 -6.21 3.60 11.18
N ILE A 168 -5.01 4.13 11.44
CA ILE A 168 -4.37 5.12 10.56
C ILE A 168 -4.13 4.52 9.17
N SER A 169 -3.58 3.30 9.09
CA SER A 169 -3.38 2.58 7.82
C SER A 169 -4.67 2.45 7.02
N LEU A 170 -5.76 2.03 7.67
CA LEU A 170 -7.06 1.83 7.02
C LEU A 170 -7.59 3.15 6.45
N VAL A 171 -7.47 4.24 7.20
CA VAL A 171 -7.84 5.57 6.73
C VAL A 171 -6.99 5.97 5.53
N SER A 172 -5.67 5.78 5.58
CA SER A 172 -4.76 6.05 4.46
C SER A 172 -5.14 5.24 3.21
N VAL A 173 -5.50 3.96 3.35
CA VAL A 173 -5.97 3.11 2.24
C VAL A 173 -7.19 3.71 1.58
N ILE A 174 -8.20 4.10 2.36
CA ILE A 174 -9.44 4.68 1.84
C ILE A 174 -9.13 5.97 1.06
N PHE A 175 -8.30 6.85 1.61
CA PHE A 175 -7.90 8.09 0.93
C PHE A 175 -7.13 7.81 -0.37
N LEU A 176 -6.16 6.90 -0.37
CA LEU A 176 -5.39 6.54 -1.57
C LEU A 176 -6.26 5.89 -2.64
N LEU A 177 -7.21 5.04 -2.23
CA LEU A 177 -8.13 4.36 -3.13
C LEU A 177 -9.07 5.37 -3.79
N VAL A 178 -9.66 6.28 -3.01
CA VAL A 178 -10.47 7.39 -3.53
C VAL A 178 -9.64 8.27 -4.48
N LEU A 179 -8.42 8.65 -4.09
CA LEU A 179 -7.51 9.45 -4.91
C LEU A 179 -7.16 8.74 -6.23
N SER A 180 -7.00 7.41 -6.21
CA SER A 180 -6.70 6.63 -7.41
C SER A 180 -7.82 6.74 -8.46
N PHE A 181 -9.09 6.72 -8.04
CA PHE A 181 -10.23 6.92 -8.94
C PHE A 181 -10.35 8.35 -9.46
N TYR A 182 -9.91 9.36 -8.68
CA TYR A 182 -9.87 10.74 -9.14
C TYR A 182 -8.79 10.98 -10.22
N ILE A 183 -7.71 10.18 -10.22
CA ILE A 183 -6.55 10.35 -11.11
C ILE A 183 -6.62 9.43 -12.34
N LEU A 184 -7.25 8.25 -12.25
CA LEU A 184 -7.39 7.37 -13.40
C LEU A 184 -8.23 8.07 -14.49
N PRO A 185 -7.70 8.29 -15.71
CA PRO A 185 -8.56 8.63 -16.82
C PRO A 185 -9.53 7.47 -17.03
N LEU A 186 -10.84 7.74 -16.99
CA LEU A 186 -11.86 6.80 -17.45
C LEU A 186 -11.39 6.24 -18.80
N PRO A 187 -11.50 4.91 -19.04
CA PRO A 187 -11.19 4.38 -20.35
C PRO A 187 -12.01 5.20 -21.34
N MET A 188 -11.32 5.87 -22.27
CA MET A 188 -12.00 6.47 -23.41
C MET A 188 -12.85 5.34 -23.97
N VAL A 189 -14.17 5.49 -23.88
CA VAL A 189 -15.08 4.74 -24.70
C VAL A 189 -14.50 4.92 -26.08
N ASN A 190 -13.94 3.83 -26.60
CA ASN A 190 -13.49 3.75 -27.96
C ASN A 190 -14.75 4.10 -28.72
N GLU A 191 -14.85 5.34 -29.19
CA GLU A 191 -15.69 5.67 -30.32
C GLU A 191 -15.15 4.76 -31.41
N ASN A 192 -15.67 3.54 -31.43
CA ASN A 192 -15.96 2.88 -32.67
C ASN A 192 -16.62 3.97 -33.49
N LYS A 193 -15.84 4.59 -34.36
CA LYS A 193 -16.31 5.15 -35.61
C LYS A 193 -17.49 4.29 -35.99
N MET A 194 -18.69 4.84 -35.84
CA MET A 194 -19.81 4.36 -36.63
C MET A 194 -19.29 4.48 -38.06
N ILE A 195 -18.95 3.34 -38.63
CA ILE A 195 -18.86 3.17 -40.06
C ILE A 195 -20.27 3.49 -40.52
N ASP A 196 -20.46 4.73 -40.95
CA ASP A 196 -21.65 5.13 -41.68
C ASP A 196 -21.69 4.26 -42.95
N PRO A 197 -22.70 3.38 -43.14
CA PRO A 197 -22.79 2.56 -44.34
C PRO A 197 -23.07 3.38 -45.61
N ASN A 198 -23.20 4.71 -45.52
CA ASN A 198 -23.48 5.60 -46.65
C ASN A 198 -22.35 6.56 -47.05
N SER A 199 -21.14 6.46 -46.48
CA SER A 199 -20.01 7.21 -47.04
C SER A 199 -19.52 6.53 -48.32
N LYS A 200 -20.08 6.96 -49.45
CA LYS A 200 -19.59 6.64 -50.80
C LYS A 200 -18.07 6.69 -50.84
N MET A 201 -17.46 5.57 -51.21
CA MET A 201 -16.05 5.51 -51.60
C MET A 201 -15.85 6.41 -52.82
N TYR A 202 -15.36 7.63 -52.60
CA TYR A 202 -14.68 8.36 -53.67
C TYR A 202 -13.23 7.92 -53.66
N TYR A 203 -12.91 6.95 -54.53
CA TYR A 203 -11.56 6.82 -55.04
C TYR A 203 -11.25 8.08 -55.85
N THR A 204 -10.33 8.90 -55.35
CA THR A 204 -9.63 9.89 -56.17
C THR A 204 -8.17 9.48 -56.24
N SER A 205 -7.83 8.68 -57.24
CA SER A 205 -6.53 8.74 -57.91
C SER A 205 -6.58 9.86 -58.97
N PRO A 206 -5.43 10.40 -59.40
CA PRO A 206 -5.31 11.78 -59.89
C PRO A 206 -5.71 11.91 -61.37
N PRO A 207 -6.18 13.08 -61.82
CA PRO A 207 -6.19 13.38 -63.24
C PRO A 207 -5.13 14.41 -63.62
N TYR A 208 -4.34 14.01 -64.62
CA TYR A 208 -3.83 14.87 -65.66
C TYR A 208 -4.87 15.93 -66.07
N SER A 209 -4.45 17.18 -66.22
CA SER A 209 -5.19 18.18 -67.01
C SER A 209 -4.28 18.72 -68.11
N THR A 210 -4.38 18.08 -69.27
CA THR A 210 -4.15 18.66 -70.59
C THR A 210 -5.15 19.77 -70.83
N ASN A 211 -4.69 21.01 -71.01
CA ASN A 211 -5.46 22.05 -71.70
C ASN A 211 -4.95 22.15 -73.14
N LEU A 212 -5.84 21.77 -74.05
CA LEU A 212 -5.85 22.10 -75.47
C LEU A 212 -5.95 23.63 -75.63
N TYR A 213 -5.04 24.24 -76.39
CA TYR A 213 -5.38 25.24 -77.42
C TYR A 213 -4.20 25.37 -78.41
N SER A 214 -4.53 25.21 -79.69
CA SER A 214 -3.75 25.30 -80.94
C SER A 214 -4.76 25.81 -81.99
N PRO A 215 -4.41 26.43 -83.16
CA PRO A 215 -3.10 26.65 -83.79
C PRO A 215 -2.90 28.09 -84.38
N HIS A 216 -1.76 28.26 -85.07
CA HIS A 216 -1.40 29.24 -86.13
C HIS A 216 -0.54 30.46 -85.74
N ASP A 217 0.79 30.34 -85.89
CA ASP A 217 1.60 30.78 -87.07
C ASP A 217 3.10 30.64 -86.71
N VAL A 218 3.85 29.68 -87.28
CA VAL A 218 4.64 29.76 -88.53
C VAL A 218 5.87 30.68 -88.45
N ASN A 219 7.05 30.05 -88.56
CA ASN A 219 8.36 30.57 -89.02
C ASN A 219 9.07 31.62 -88.13
N THR A 220 10.39 31.71 -88.00
CA THR A 220 11.56 31.12 -88.67
C THR A 220 12.81 31.58 -87.89
N ASP A 221 13.86 30.76 -87.92
CA ASP A 221 15.28 31.12 -88.12
C ASP A 221 16.07 32.14 -87.25
N TYR A 222 17.28 31.65 -86.92
CA TYR A 222 18.60 32.33 -86.90
C TYR A 222 19.08 33.19 -85.71
N MET A 223 20.24 32.74 -85.21
CA MET A 223 21.46 33.44 -84.76
C MET A 223 21.37 34.89 -84.22
N HIS A 224 21.92 35.07 -83.02
CA HIS A 224 23.11 35.90 -82.81
C HIS A 224 23.89 35.48 -81.56
#